data_AF-A0A9D1D9U6-F1
#
_entry.id   AF-A0A9D1D9U6-F1
#
_cell.length_a   1.000
_cell.length_b   1.000
_cell.length_c   1.000
_cell.angle_alpha   90.00
_cell.angle_beta   90.00
_cell.angle_gamma   90.00
#
_symmetry.space_group_name_H-M   'P 1'
#
loop_
_entity.id
_entity.type
_entity.pdbx_description
1 polymer ?
#
loop_
_entity_poly.entity_id
_entity_poly.type
_entity_poly.pdbx_seq_one_letter_code
_entity_poly.pdbx_strand_id
1 'polypeptide(L)'
;MKYENICSGKFIRRQNRFVAEVEIEGRRETVHVKNTGRCRELLISGTLCFLSCQDKKGRKTRFDLISVEKETESGIMLINMDSQAPNEAAEEWLRRGSLFSSEAKVQREVRFGDSRLDFYIEDGGRRCYMEVKGVTLENGGTASFPDAPTERGVRHLEELVHAVKMGYEAYLLFVVQMKEIKKVVPNDQTHPAFGEALRRAAAAGVQILAVDCKVTADSLEIDRYVPVEV
;
A
#
# COMPACT_ATOMS: atom_id res chain seq x y z
N MET A 1 -1.30 12.32 -1.94
CA MET A 1 0.03 12.74 -1.46
C MET A 1 0.92 13.11 -2.64
N LYS A 2 1.88 14.01 -2.41
CA LYS A 2 2.82 14.48 -3.43
C LYS A 2 4.27 14.34 -2.93
N TYR A 3 5.12 13.76 -3.77
CA TYR A 3 6.55 13.65 -3.53
C TYR A 3 7.26 14.88 -4.07
N GLU A 4 8.31 15.32 -3.39
CA GLU A 4 9.13 16.46 -3.81
C GLU A 4 10.44 16.01 -4.46
N ASN A 5 11.00 16.90 -5.29
CA ASN A 5 12.31 16.76 -5.93
C ASN A 5 12.48 15.43 -6.68
N ILE A 6 11.61 15.18 -7.65
CA ILE A 6 11.62 13.94 -8.41
C ILE A 6 12.66 13.95 -9.52
N CYS A 7 13.41 12.86 -9.62
CA CYS A 7 14.16 12.52 -10.82
C CYS A 7 13.75 11.14 -11.35
N SER A 8 14.11 10.85 -12.60
CA SER A 8 13.93 9.54 -13.20
C SER A 8 15.28 8.84 -13.41
N GLY A 9 15.23 7.52 -13.49
CA GLY A 9 16.39 6.70 -13.77
C GLY A 9 16.02 5.30 -14.23
N LYS A 10 17.02 4.50 -14.62
CA LYS A 10 16.82 3.11 -14.99
C LYS A 10 17.29 2.19 -13.87
N PHE A 11 16.40 1.32 -13.40
CA PHE A 11 16.75 0.34 -12.39
C PHE A 11 17.85 -0.60 -12.90
N ILE A 12 18.88 -0.85 -12.10
CA ILE A 12 19.98 -1.76 -12.46
C ILE A 12 19.82 -3.09 -11.72
N ARG A 13 19.86 -3.04 -10.38
CA ARG A 13 19.74 -4.23 -9.53
C ARG A 13 19.39 -3.88 -8.10
N ARG A 14 18.74 -4.81 -7.41
CA ARG A 14 18.51 -4.73 -5.96
C ARG A 14 19.63 -5.46 -5.23
N GLN A 15 20.39 -4.74 -4.41
CA GLN A 15 21.49 -5.33 -3.63
C GLN A 15 20.97 -6.08 -2.41
N ASN A 16 19.97 -5.49 -1.72
CA ASN A 16 19.31 -6.10 -0.57
C ASN A 16 17.90 -5.49 -0.38
N ARG A 17 17.19 -5.89 0.69
CA ARG A 17 15.81 -5.43 0.95
C ARG A 17 15.64 -3.90 0.99
N PHE A 18 16.69 -3.14 1.32
CA PHE A 18 16.61 -1.68 1.48
C PHE A 18 17.47 -0.88 0.49
N VAL A 19 18.26 -1.54 -0.35
CA VAL A 19 19.27 -0.87 -1.20
C VAL A 19 19.21 -1.41 -2.62
N ALA A 20 19.20 -0.50 -3.59
CA ALA A 20 19.28 -0.78 -5.01
C ALA A 20 20.28 0.15 -5.72
N GLU A 21 20.67 -0.22 -6.92
CA GLU A 21 21.42 0.62 -7.85
C GLU A 21 20.50 1.07 -8.99
N VAL A 22 20.59 2.36 -9.33
CA VAL A 22 19.83 2.99 -10.42
C VAL A 22 20.79 3.83 -11.24
N GLU A 23 20.62 3.83 -12.56
CA GLU A 23 21.30 4.77 -13.45
C GLU A 23 20.49 6.06 -13.57
N ILE A 24 21.06 7.17 -13.09
CA ILE A 24 20.46 8.50 -13.13
C ILE A 24 21.41 9.38 -13.94
N GLU A 25 20.95 9.96 -15.05
CA GLU A 25 21.77 10.81 -15.94
C GLU A 25 23.11 10.15 -16.35
N GLY A 26 23.08 8.84 -16.64
CA GLY A 26 24.26 8.05 -17.03
C GLY A 26 25.22 7.73 -15.88
N ARG A 27 24.86 8.05 -14.62
CA ARG A 27 25.65 7.73 -13.43
C ARG A 27 24.95 6.67 -12.59
N ARG A 28 25.73 5.71 -12.09
CA ARG A 28 25.22 4.70 -11.15
C ARG A 28 25.13 5.30 -9.75
N GLU A 29 23.93 5.31 -9.21
CA GLU A 29 23.61 5.83 -7.88
C GLU A 29 23.07 4.72 -6.98
N THR A 30 23.41 4.79 -5.68
CA THR A 30 22.86 3.91 -4.66
C THR A 30 21.63 4.55 -4.03
N VAL A 31 20.51 3.85 -4.07
CA VAL A 31 19.19 4.36 -3.71
C VAL A 31 18.57 3.50 -2.61
N HIS A 32 17.72 4.10 -1.79
CA HIS A 32 16.96 3.38 -0.79
C HIS A 32 15.67 2.83 -1.38
N VAL A 33 15.35 1.58 -1.07
CA VAL A 33 14.10 0.93 -1.45
C VAL A 33 13.17 0.96 -0.25
N LYS A 34 12.10 1.77 -0.33
CA LYS A 34 11.06 1.90 0.71
C LYS A 34 10.04 0.76 0.70
N ASN A 35 10.47 -0.44 0.37
CA ASN A 35 9.62 -1.62 0.32
C ASN A 35 10.43 -2.83 0.81
N THR A 36 9.91 -3.59 1.76
CA THR A 36 10.58 -4.80 2.26
C THR A 36 10.15 -6.07 1.54
N GLY A 37 9.07 -6.00 0.75
CA GLY A 37 8.58 -7.06 -0.10
C GLY A 37 9.56 -7.42 -1.21
N ARG A 38 9.26 -8.52 -1.91
CA ARG A 38 10.18 -9.07 -2.91
C ARG A 38 10.22 -8.21 -4.18
N CYS A 39 9.07 -7.65 -4.58
CA CYS A 39 8.91 -6.77 -5.75
C CYS A 39 9.61 -7.30 -7.03
N ARG A 40 9.67 -8.62 -7.23
CA ARG A 40 10.47 -9.25 -8.30
C ARG A 40 9.96 -8.90 -9.69
N GLU A 41 8.65 -8.77 -9.84
CA GLU A 41 8.02 -8.35 -11.11
C GLU A 41 8.20 -6.86 -11.42
N LEU A 42 8.57 -6.07 -10.41
CA LEU A 42 8.69 -4.62 -10.50
C LEU A 42 10.15 -4.16 -10.68
N LEU A 43 11.08 -4.89 -10.05
CA LEU A 43 12.49 -4.55 -9.97
C LEU A 43 13.30 -5.31 -11.03
N ILE A 44 12.95 -5.07 -12.29
CA ILE A 44 13.58 -5.68 -13.47
C ILE A 44 14.63 -4.71 -14.01
N SER A 45 15.82 -5.21 -14.37
CA SER A 45 16.91 -4.39 -14.92
C SER A 45 16.44 -3.67 -16.18
N GLY A 46 16.68 -2.36 -16.25
CA GLY A 46 16.28 -1.48 -17.35
C GLY A 46 14.95 -0.76 -17.15
N THR A 47 14.14 -1.19 -16.17
CA THR A 47 12.84 -0.56 -15.86
C THR A 47 13.01 0.92 -15.53
N LEU A 48 12.20 1.78 -16.15
CA LEU A 48 12.12 3.19 -15.78
C LEU A 48 11.55 3.31 -14.37
N CYS A 49 12.20 4.13 -13.56
CA CYS A 49 11.78 4.38 -12.20
C CYS A 49 11.89 5.85 -11.84
N PHE A 50 11.08 6.26 -10.87
CA PHE A 50 11.10 7.60 -10.32
C PHE A 50 11.59 7.56 -8.88
N LEU A 51 12.35 8.59 -8.53
CA LEU A 51 13.02 8.70 -7.25
C LEU A 51 12.79 10.08 -6.65
N SER A 52 12.52 10.12 -5.35
CA SER A 52 12.57 11.37 -4.60
C SER A 52 14.01 11.66 -4.18
N CYS A 53 14.47 12.87 -4.48
CA CYS A 53 15.80 13.36 -4.11
C CYS A 53 15.72 14.12 -2.79
N GLN A 54 16.54 13.74 -1.82
CA GLN A 54 16.68 14.46 -0.57
C GLN A 54 18.14 14.76 -0.24
N ASP A 55 18.38 15.85 0.47
CA ASP A 55 19.71 16.19 0.96
C ASP A 55 20.25 15.08 1.89
N LYS A 56 21.55 14.80 1.78
CA LYS A 56 22.21 13.73 2.55
C LYS A 56 22.33 13.98 4.06
N LYS A 57 21.75 15.05 4.62
CA LYS A 57 21.90 15.37 6.05
C LYS A 57 21.28 14.25 6.91
N GLY A 58 22.14 13.42 7.51
CA GLY A 58 21.74 12.27 8.34
C GLY A 58 21.31 11.02 7.58
N ARG A 59 21.35 11.01 6.23
CA ARG A 59 20.90 9.88 5.40
C ARG A 59 22.09 9.16 4.73
N LYS A 60 22.01 7.83 4.62
CA LYS A 60 23.01 7.03 3.89
C LYS A 60 22.88 7.17 2.37
N THR A 61 21.66 7.38 1.87
CA THR A 61 21.34 7.55 0.45
C THR A 61 20.69 8.90 0.21
N ARG A 62 20.94 9.47 -0.98
CA ARG A 62 20.30 10.73 -1.44
C ARG A 62 18.93 10.48 -2.05
N PHE A 63 18.68 9.29 -2.56
CA PHE A 63 17.51 8.96 -3.35
C PHE A 63 16.69 7.87 -2.69
N ASP A 64 15.37 8.02 -2.76
CA ASP A 64 14.39 7.00 -2.41
C ASP A 64 13.66 6.57 -3.69
N LEU A 65 13.67 5.28 -3.98
CA LEU A 65 12.90 4.70 -5.07
C LEU A 65 11.41 4.69 -4.68
N ILE A 66 10.58 5.42 -5.44
CA ILE A 66 9.16 5.64 -5.09
C ILE A 66 8.19 4.93 -6.03
N SER A 67 8.49 4.87 -7.33
CA SER A 67 7.63 4.21 -8.31
C SER A 67 8.44 3.65 -9.48
N VAL A 68 7.87 2.65 -10.14
CA VAL A 68 8.47 1.93 -11.26
C VAL A 68 7.42 1.63 -12.30
N GLU A 69 7.84 1.62 -13.56
CA GLU A 69 7.00 1.18 -14.67
C GLU A 69 6.92 -0.35 -14.70
N LYS A 70 5.74 -0.87 -14.99
CA LYS A 70 5.47 -2.26 -15.30
C LYS A 70 4.81 -2.33 -16.67
N GLU A 71 5.39 -3.12 -17.55
CA GLU A 71 4.74 -3.45 -18.82
C GLU A 71 3.61 -4.45 -18.54
N THR A 72 2.42 -4.13 -19.03
CA THR A 72 1.22 -4.97 -18.92
C THR A 72 0.63 -5.17 -20.31
N GLU A 73 -0.31 -6.10 -20.44
CA GLU A 73 -1.06 -6.31 -21.69
C GLU A 73 -1.81 -5.04 -22.15
N SER A 74 -2.14 -4.13 -21.21
CA SER A 74 -2.84 -2.87 -21.48
C SER A 74 -1.88 -1.67 -21.68
N GLY A 75 -0.58 -1.92 -21.72
CA GLY A 75 0.47 -0.90 -21.84
C GLY A 75 1.26 -0.69 -20.57
N ILE A 76 1.91 0.47 -20.46
CA ILE A 76 2.77 0.82 -19.33
C ILE A 76 1.91 1.27 -18.14
N MET A 77 2.06 0.57 -17.02
CA MET A 77 1.45 0.90 -15.73
C MET A 77 2.51 1.45 -14.80
N LEU A 78 2.21 2.56 -14.12
CA LEU A 78 3.06 3.07 -13.05
C LEU A 78 2.61 2.52 -11.70
N ILE A 79 3.53 1.91 -10.96
CA ILE A 79 3.27 1.30 -9.65
C ILE A 79 4.08 2.06 -8.62
N ASN A 80 3.40 2.66 -7.64
CA ASN A 80 4.06 3.21 -6.47
C ASN A 80 4.45 2.05 -5.54
N MET A 81 5.71 2.00 -5.13
CA MET A 81 6.24 0.93 -4.29
C MET A 81 6.64 1.40 -2.90
N ASP A 82 6.42 2.66 -2.56
CA ASP A 82 6.65 3.17 -1.20
C ASP A 82 5.62 2.52 -0.26
N SER A 83 6.09 1.66 0.63
CA SER A 83 5.22 0.93 1.57
C SER A 83 4.63 1.80 2.67
N GLN A 84 5.08 3.05 2.82
CA GLN A 84 4.52 4.01 3.77
C GLN A 84 3.40 4.85 3.16
N ALA A 85 3.39 4.98 1.83
CA ALA A 85 2.44 5.79 1.08
C ALA A 85 0.97 5.40 1.26
N PRO A 86 0.59 4.10 1.37
CA PRO A 86 -0.80 3.68 1.58
C PRO A 86 -1.50 4.38 2.75
N ASN A 87 -0.84 4.49 3.90
CA ASN A 87 -1.44 5.10 5.09
C ASN A 87 -1.59 6.62 4.93
N GLU A 88 -0.68 7.27 4.22
CA GLU A 88 -0.80 8.70 3.94
C GLU A 88 -1.95 8.98 2.95
N ALA A 89 -2.00 8.20 1.85
CA ALA A 89 -3.08 8.29 0.87
C ALA A 89 -4.45 8.00 1.51
N ALA A 90 -4.54 6.97 2.37
CA ALA A 90 -5.76 6.65 3.10
C ALA A 90 -6.21 7.79 4.01
N GLU A 91 -5.31 8.42 4.75
CA GLU A 91 -5.67 9.57 5.60
C GLU A 91 -6.19 10.75 4.78
N GLU A 92 -5.51 11.12 3.68
CA GLU A 92 -5.98 12.16 2.77
C GLU A 92 -7.37 11.84 2.21
N TRP A 93 -7.60 10.58 1.84
CA TRP A 93 -8.89 10.11 1.32
C TRP A 93 -10.01 10.17 2.37
N LEU A 94 -9.73 9.76 3.61
CA LEU A 94 -10.67 9.85 4.72
C LEU A 94 -11.06 11.31 5.00
N ARG A 95 -10.09 12.22 5.00
CA ARG A 95 -10.32 13.66 5.25
C ARG A 95 -11.13 14.36 4.15
N ARG A 96 -11.19 13.81 2.93
CA ARG A 96 -12.01 14.33 1.83
C ARG A 96 -13.51 14.05 2.00
N GLY A 97 -13.90 13.29 3.02
CA GLY A 97 -15.31 13.02 3.29
C GLY A 97 -15.90 11.88 2.44
N SER A 98 -15.07 10.94 1.95
CA SER A 98 -15.53 9.88 1.04
C SER A 98 -16.27 8.74 1.74
N LEU A 99 -15.72 8.19 2.82
CA LEU A 99 -16.30 7.07 3.59
C LEU A 99 -16.92 7.52 4.93
N PHE A 100 -16.40 8.60 5.48
CA PHE A 100 -16.85 9.28 6.69
C PHE A 100 -17.07 10.76 6.35
N SER A 101 -17.70 11.53 7.25
CA SER A 101 -17.80 12.97 7.05
C SER A 101 -16.42 13.63 7.04
N SER A 102 -16.29 14.81 6.42
CA SER A 102 -15.05 15.60 6.44
C SER A 102 -14.65 16.05 7.85
N GLU A 103 -15.59 16.04 8.79
CA GLU A 103 -15.40 16.41 10.21
C GLU A 103 -15.03 15.21 11.09
N ALA A 104 -14.89 14.01 10.51
CA ALA A 104 -14.52 12.81 11.25
C ALA A 104 -13.17 13.00 11.98
N LYS A 105 -13.12 12.59 13.24
CA LYS A 105 -11.88 12.59 14.02
C LYS A 105 -11.07 11.36 13.66
N VAL A 106 -9.95 11.56 12.97
CA VAL A 106 -9.04 10.48 12.56
C VAL A 106 -7.78 10.50 13.43
N GLN A 107 -7.49 9.38 14.10
CA GLN A 107 -6.28 9.17 14.89
C GLN A 107 -5.45 8.03 14.27
N ARG A 108 -4.14 8.22 14.16
CA ARG A 108 -3.20 7.24 13.58
C ARG A 108 -2.60 6.30 14.63
N GLU A 109 -2.19 5.10 14.20
CA GLU A 109 -1.35 4.17 14.96
C GLU A 109 -1.91 3.85 16.36
N VAL A 110 -3.20 3.57 16.42
CA VAL A 110 -3.93 3.42 17.69
C VAL A 110 -3.78 2.00 18.21
N ARG A 111 -3.39 1.88 19.48
CA ARG A 111 -3.30 0.58 20.15
C ARG A 111 -4.70 -0.01 20.33
N PHE A 112 -4.86 -1.27 19.91
CA PHE A 112 -6.06 -2.07 20.15
C PHE A 112 -5.63 -3.52 20.37
N GLY A 113 -6.11 -4.12 21.46
CA GLY A 113 -5.63 -5.43 21.90
C GLY A 113 -4.10 -5.47 22.07
N ASP A 114 -3.48 -6.43 21.39
CA ASP A 114 -2.03 -6.64 21.38
C ASP A 114 -1.33 -5.98 20.18
N SER A 115 -2.08 -5.26 19.35
CA SER A 115 -1.62 -4.66 18.10
C SER A 115 -1.74 -3.13 18.09
N ARG A 116 -1.21 -2.52 17.03
CA ARG A 116 -1.54 -1.14 16.63
C ARG A 116 -2.20 -1.21 15.26
N LEU A 117 -3.42 -0.68 15.19
CA LEU A 117 -4.16 -0.54 13.93
C LEU A 117 -3.90 0.85 13.37
N ASP A 118 -3.92 0.96 12.04
CA ASP A 118 -3.51 2.18 11.35
C ASP A 118 -4.38 3.39 11.73
N PHE A 119 -5.69 3.20 11.89
CA PHE A 119 -6.61 4.28 12.23
C PHE A 119 -7.68 3.91 13.27
N TYR A 120 -8.00 4.88 14.12
CA TYR A 120 -9.27 4.97 14.85
C TYR A 120 -10.04 6.20 14.39
N ILE A 121 -11.32 6.04 14.13
CA ILE A 121 -12.16 7.06 13.50
C ILE A 121 -13.44 7.24 14.32
N GLU A 122 -13.77 8.49 14.66
CA GLU A 122 -15.06 8.86 15.23
C GLU A 122 -15.82 9.80 14.30
N ASP A 123 -17.06 9.45 13.96
CA ASP A 123 -17.89 10.23 13.05
C ASP A 123 -19.38 10.07 13.39
N GLY A 124 -20.04 11.14 13.85
CA GLY A 124 -21.48 11.12 14.13
C GLY A 124 -21.95 10.03 15.10
N GLY A 125 -21.11 9.65 16.09
CA GLY A 125 -21.39 8.57 17.05
C GLY A 125 -20.90 7.19 16.61
N ARG A 126 -20.48 7.03 15.36
CA ARG A 126 -19.78 5.82 14.87
C ARG A 126 -18.37 5.81 15.45
N ARG A 127 -17.91 4.63 15.86
CA ARG A 127 -16.53 4.39 16.33
C ARG A 127 -15.97 3.23 15.55
N CYS A 128 -14.88 3.49 14.83
CA CYS A 128 -14.35 2.60 13.82
C CYS A 128 -12.86 2.35 14.03
N TYR A 129 -12.43 1.11 13.85
CA TYR A 129 -11.02 0.79 13.61
C TYR A 129 -10.79 0.44 12.14
N MET A 130 -9.70 0.93 11.56
CA MET A 130 -9.31 0.62 10.20
C MET A 130 -7.86 0.21 10.13
N GLU A 131 -7.61 -0.87 9.39
CA GLU A 131 -6.28 -1.31 8.98
C GLU A 131 -6.12 -1.12 7.48
N VAL A 132 -4.98 -0.60 7.06
CA VAL A 132 -4.60 -0.38 5.67
C VAL A 132 -3.58 -1.42 5.22
N LYS A 133 -3.76 -1.90 3.99
CA LYS A 133 -2.81 -2.78 3.31
C LYS A 133 -2.44 -2.21 1.95
N GLY A 134 -1.16 -1.88 1.77
CA GLY A 134 -0.62 -1.54 0.45
C GLY A 134 -0.57 -2.77 -0.45
N VAL A 135 -1.07 -2.63 -1.68
CA VAL A 135 -1.08 -3.69 -2.68
C VAL A 135 -0.35 -3.23 -3.94
N THR A 136 0.69 -3.98 -4.32
CA THR A 136 1.54 -3.69 -5.49
C THR A 136 1.68 -4.88 -6.43
N LEU A 137 1.21 -6.06 -6.03
CA LEU A 137 1.23 -7.27 -6.85
C LEU A 137 0.01 -7.26 -7.77
N GLU A 138 0.25 -7.36 -9.07
CA GLU A 138 -0.77 -7.28 -10.11
C GLU A 138 -0.55 -8.36 -11.17
N ASN A 139 -1.64 -8.94 -11.68
CA ASN A 139 -1.60 -9.87 -12.80
C ASN A 139 -2.89 -9.79 -13.63
N GLY A 140 -2.82 -9.30 -14.87
CA GLY A 140 -3.96 -9.22 -15.80
C GLY A 140 -5.10 -8.30 -15.34
N GLY A 141 -4.79 -7.27 -14.54
CA GLY A 141 -5.72 -6.37 -13.87
C GLY A 141 -6.27 -6.91 -12.55
N THR A 142 -5.79 -8.06 -12.06
CA THR A 142 -6.12 -8.59 -10.73
C THR A 142 -4.99 -8.24 -9.76
N ALA A 143 -5.30 -7.44 -8.74
CA ALA A 143 -4.36 -7.17 -7.66
C ALA A 143 -4.51 -8.22 -6.55
N SER A 144 -3.41 -8.56 -5.86
CA SER A 144 -3.48 -9.56 -4.79
C SER A 144 -2.57 -9.25 -3.61
N PHE A 145 -3.00 -9.66 -2.42
CA PHE A 145 -2.25 -9.45 -1.18
C PHE A 145 -2.27 -10.72 -0.31
N PRO A 146 -1.14 -11.12 0.31
CA PRO A 146 0.15 -10.42 0.33
C PRO A 146 1.10 -10.85 -0.80
N ASP A 147 2.18 -10.09 -1.02
CA ASP A 147 3.27 -10.44 -1.94
C ASP A 147 4.37 -11.32 -1.30
N ALA A 148 4.32 -11.48 0.02
CA ALA A 148 5.13 -12.37 0.84
C ALA A 148 4.35 -12.83 2.10
N PRO A 149 4.69 -13.97 2.73
CA PRO A 149 4.03 -14.40 3.96
C PRO A 149 4.00 -13.31 5.05
N THR A 150 2.86 -13.15 5.72
CA THR A 150 2.62 -12.07 6.70
C THR A 150 1.78 -12.52 7.89
N GLU A 151 2.46 -13.04 8.92
CA GLU A 151 1.83 -13.36 10.21
C GLU A 151 1.24 -12.12 10.90
N ARG A 152 1.86 -10.96 10.67
CA ARG A 152 1.35 -9.68 11.18
C ARG A 152 0.00 -9.33 10.55
N GLY A 153 -0.17 -9.57 9.25
CA GLY A 153 -1.45 -9.35 8.56
C GLY A 153 -2.57 -10.24 9.12
N VAL A 154 -2.28 -11.50 9.42
CA VAL A 154 -3.24 -12.42 10.06
C VAL A 154 -3.64 -11.90 11.44
N ARG A 155 -2.69 -11.52 12.29
CA ARG A 155 -2.99 -10.98 13.62
C ARG A 155 -3.88 -9.74 13.55
N HIS A 156 -3.60 -8.80 12.64
CA HIS A 156 -4.40 -7.59 12.51
C HIS A 156 -5.84 -7.89 12.07
N LEU A 157 -6.07 -8.91 11.23
CA LEU A 157 -7.44 -9.34 10.88
C LEU A 157 -8.20 -9.87 12.09
N GLU A 158 -7.55 -10.67 12.94
CA GLU A 158 -8.17 -11.18 14.17
C GLU A 158 -8.48 -10.04 15.17
N GLU A 159 -7.63 -9.00 15.23
CA GLU A 159 -7.91 -7.78 16.01
C GLU A 159 -9.11 -7.00 15.47
N LEU A 160 -9.27 -6.89 14.14
CA LEU A 160 -10.47 -6.30 13.55
C LEU A 160 -11.73 -7.11 13.89
N VAL A 161 -11.65 -8.44 13.86
CA VAL A 161 -12.75 -9.31 14.32
C VAL A 161 -13.07 -9.07 15.80
N HIS A 162 -12.04 -8.88 16.63
CA HIS A 162 -12.23 -8.54 18.03
C HIS A 162 -12.90 -7.17 18.21
N ALA A 163 -12.53 -6.17 17.41
CA ALA A 163 -13.16 -4.85 17.40
C ALA A 163 -14.67 -4.95 17.09
N VAL A 164 -15.06 -5.73 16.09
CA VAL A 164 -16.49 -5.96 15.78
C VAL A 164 -17.22 -6.58 16.97
N LYS A 165 -16.63 -7.60 17.63
CA LYS A 165 -17.21 -8.23 18.83
C LYS A 165 -17.39 -7.26 20.00
N MET A 166 -16.57 -6.23 20.08
CA MET A 166 -16.65 -5.16 21.09
C MET A 166 -17.61 -4.04 20.71
N GLY A 167 -18.31 -4.16 19.57
CA GLY A 167 -19.32 -3.20 19.11
C GLY A 167 -18.74 -2.00 18.35
N TYR A 168 -17.49 -2.09 17.88
CA TYR A 168 -16.93 -1.12 16.94
C TYR A 168 -17.26 -1.51 15.50
N GLU A 169 -17.33 -0.53 14.62
CA GLU A 169 -17.17 -0.81 13.19
C GLU A 169 -15.70 -1.14 12.92
N ALA A 170 -15.43 -2.03 11.96
CA ALA A 170 -14.07 -2.42 11.61
C ALA A 170 -13.90 -2.51 10.10
N TYR A 171 -12.80 -1.97 9.59
CA TYR A 171 -12.49 -1.93 8.17
C TYR A 171 -11.10 -2.46 7.88
N LEU A 172 -10.99 -3.27 6.83
CA LEU A 172 -9.73 -3.49 6.14
C LEU A 172 -9.78 -2.74 4.81
N LEU A 173 -8.82 -1.84 4.58
CA LEU A 173 -8.71 -1.09 3.34
C LEU A 173 -7.47 -1.53 2.56
N PHE A 174 -7.66 -2.19 1.43
CA PHE A 174 -6.60 -2.39 0.44
C PHE A 174 -6.42 -1.12 -0.38
N VAL A 175 -5.25 -0.49 -0.27
CA VAL A 175 -4.84 0.63 -1.12
C VAL A 175 -3.97 0.07 -2.22
N VAL A 176 -4.55 -0.03 -3.42
CA VAL A 176 -3.89 -0.59 -4.59
C VAL A 176 -3.08 0.51 -5.27
N GLN A 177 -1.76 0.42 -5.18
CA GLN A 177 -0.81 1.51 -5.47
C GLN A 177 -0.55 1.70 -6.97
N MET A 178 -1.59 1.56 -7.79
CA MET A 178 -1.59 1.55 -9.25
C MET A 178 -3.03 1.68 -9.77
N LYS A 179 -3.16 1.96 -11.07
CA LYS A 179 -4.44 2.25 -11.72
C LYS A 179 -4.93 1.08 -12.58
N GLU A 180 -6.20 1.12 -12.99
CA GLU A 180 -6.84 0.15 -13.91
C GLU A 180 -6.96 -1.28 -13.34
N ILE A 181 -7.22 -1.37 -12.04
CA ILE A 181 -7.42 -2.64 -11.35
C ILE A 181 -8.89 -3.05 -11.39
N LYS A 182 -9.13 -4.29 -11.83
CA LYS A 182 -10.47 -4.88 -11.99
C LYS A 182 -11.00 -5.44 -10.69
N LYS A 183 -10.11 -6.03 -9.86
CA LYS A 183 -10.45 -6.64 -8.58
C LYS A 183 -9.24 -6.86 -7.69
N VAL A 184 -9.50 -7.02 -6.40
CA VAL A 184 -8.53 -7.47 -5.39
C VAL A 184 -8.92 -8.85 -4.87
N VAL A 185 -7.94 -9.74 -4.74
CA VAL A 185 -8.10 -11.10 -4.18
C VAL A 185 -7.06 -11.40 -3.10
N PRO A 186 -7.34 -12.26 -2.10
CA PRO A 186 -6.28 -12.78 -1.25
C PRO A 186 -5.31 -13.63 -2.07
N ASN A 187 -4.01 -13.46 -1.84
CA ASN A 187 -2.99 -14.29 -2.46
C ASN A 187 -2.81 -15.59 -1.66
N ASP A 188 -3.78 -16.50 -1.80
CA ASP A 188 -3.78 -17.81 -1.14
C ASP A 188 -2.55 -18.65 -1.54
N GLN A 189 -1.96 -18.43 -2.72
CA GLN A 189 -0.73 -19.13 -3.12
C GLN A 189 0.48 -18.73 -2.28
N THR A 190 0.57 -17.46 -1.90
CA THR A 190 1.69 -16.94 -1.11
C THR A 190 1.48 -17.12 0.39
N HIS A 191 0.24 -16.94 0.88
CA HIS A 191 -0.07 -17.12 2.29
C HIS A 191 -1.53 -17.56 2.51
N PRO A 192 -1.83 -18.87 2.47
CA PRO A 192 -3.19 -19.39 2.66
C PRO A 192 -3.85 -18.93 3.96
N ALA A 193 -3.09 -18.89 5.07
CA ALA A 193 -3.61 -18.49 6.37
C ALA A 193 -4.12 -17.03 6.38
N PHE A 194 -3.56 -16.15 5.56
CA PHE A 194 -4.07 -14.78 5.40
C PHE A 194 -5.43 -14.76 4.72
N GLY A 195 -5.60 -15.50 3.62
CA GLY A 195 -6.89 -15.55 2.92
C GLY A 195 -7.98 -16.21 3.76
N GLU A 196 -7.66 -17.26 4.52
CA GLU A 196 -8.59 -17.84 5.49
C GLU A 196 -9.00 -16.83 6.58
N ALA A 197 -8.04 -16.08 7.13
CA ALA A 197 -8.34 -15.03 8.10
C ALA A 197 -9.19 -13.91 7.50
N LEU A 198 -8.94 -13.53 6.24
CA LEU A 198 -9.72 -12.51 5.53
C LEU A 198 -11.18 -12.93 5.36
N ARG A 199 -11.40 -14.18 4.92
CA ARG A 199 -12.74 -14.79 4.81
C ARG A 199 -13.46 -14.83 6.16
N ARG A 200 -12.78 -15.24 7.22
CA ARG A 200 -13.33 -15.20 8.58
C ARG A 200 -13.67 -13.78 9.04
N ALA A 201 -12.81 -12.80 8.75
CA ALA A 201 -13.02 -11.41 9.12
C ALA A 201 -14.26 -10.83 8.44
N ALA A 202 -14.40 -11.05 7.12
CA ALA A 202 -15.59 -10.65 6.38
C ALA A 202 -16.86 -11.30 6.94
N ALA A 203 -16.83 -12.62 7.20
CA ALA A 203 -17.96 -13.33 7.79
C ALA A 203 -18.33 -12.85 9.21
N ALA A 204 -17.35 -12.32 9.96
CA ALA A 204 -17.57 -11.77 11.29
C ALA A 204 -18.06 -10.32 11.29
N GLY A 205 -18.20 -9.68 10.12
CA GLY A 205 -18.73 -8.31 9.97
C GLY A 205 -17.68 -7.22 9.75
N VAL A 206 -16.40 -7.58 9.58
CA VAL A 206 -15.36 -6.63 9.15
C VAL A 206 -15.62 -6.22 7.70
N GLN A 207 -15.68 -4.92 7.45
CA GLN A 207 -15.90 -4.36 6.11
C GLN A 207 -14.59 -4.41 5.31
N ILE A 208 -14.58 -5.17 4.22
CA ILE A 208 -13.40 -5.31 3.36
C ILE A 208 -13.56 -4.40 2.14
N LEU A 209 -12.69 -3.40 2.03
CA LEU A 209 -12.71 -2.40 0.98
C LEU A 209 -11.41 -2.45 0.18
N ALA A 210 -11.49 -2.10 -1.09
CA ALA A 210 -10.33 -1.81 -1.91
C ALA A 210 -10.53 -0.54 -2.73
N VAL A 211 -9.45 0.21 -2.91
CA VAL A 211 -9.40 1.39 -3.76
C VAL A 211 -8.16 1.34 -4.65
N ASP A 212 -8.31 1.75 -5.91
CA ASP A 212 -7.17 1.99 -6.79
C ASP A 212 -6.60 3.40 -6.61
N CYS A 213 -5.39 3.61 -7.10
CA CYS A 213 -4.75 4.91 -7.05
C CYS A 213 -4.34 5.40 -8.44
N LYS A 214 -4.54 6.69 -8.69
CA LYS A 214 -3.83 7.41 -9.74
C LYS A 214 -2.38 7.59 -9.28
N VAL A 215 -1.44 7.12 -10.10
CA VAL A 215 0.00 7.22 -9.84
C VAL A 215 0.62 8.07 -10.94
N THR A 216 1.36 9.10 -10.54
CA THR A 216 2.23 9.86 -11.44
C THR A 216 3.68 9.72 -10.99
N ALA A 217 4.61 10.33 -11.73
CA ALA A 217 6.02 10.40 -11.34
C ALA A 217 6.23 10.96 -9.92
N ASP A 218 5.33 11.85 -9.48
CA ASP A 218 5.45 12.64 -8.25
C ASP A 218 4.23 12.54 -7.32
N SER A 219 3.25 11.69 -7.59
CA SER A 219 2.05 11.61 -6.75
C SER A 219 1.43 10.22 -6.67
N LEU A 220 0.71 10.01 -5.56
CA LEU A 220 -0.17 8.89 -5.33
C LEU A 220 -1.49 9.44 -4.76
N GLU A 221 -2.59 9.17 -5.45
CA GLU A 221 -3.91 9.63 -5.05
C GLU A 221 -4.93 8.51 -5.19
N ILE A 222 -5.66 8.20 -4.10
CA ILE A 222 -6.80 7.28 -4.15
C ILE A 222 -7.87 7.85 -5.08
N ASP A 223 -8.40 7.02 -5.98
CA ASP A 223 -9.36 7.45 -7.00
C ASP A 223 -10.72 6.76 -6.89
N ARG A 224 -10.80 5.43 -7.09
CA ARG A 224 -12.09 4.72 -7.06
C ARG A 224 -12.04 3.42 -6.30
N TYR A 225 -13.21 3.00 -5.83
CA TYR A 225 -13.42 1.66 -5.28
C TYR A 225 -13.18 0.59 -6.33
N VAL A 226 -12.65 -0.53 -5.85
CA VAL A 226 -12.38 -1.75 -6.62
C VAL A 226 -13.10 -2.92 -5.93
N PRO A 227 -13.73 -3.83 -6.67
CA PRO A 227 -14.31 -5.05 -6.09
C PRO A 227 -13.27 -5.88 -5.33
N VAL A 228 -13.65 -6.40 -4.18
CA VAL A 228 -12.87 -7.40 -3.45
C VAL A 228 -13.58 -8.75 -3.55
N GLU A 229 -12.87 -9.77 -4.02
CA GLU A 229 -13.35 -11.15 -3.96
C GLU A 229 -12.67 -11.82 -2.76
N VAL A 230 -13.46 -12.12 -1.73
CA VAL A 230 -13.01 -12.70 -0.46
C VAL A 230 -13.24 -14.21 -0.46
#